data_AF-A0A0J8C8F6-F1
#
_entry.id   AF-A0A0J8C8F6-F1
#
_cell.length_a   1.000
_cell.length_b   1.000
_cell.length_c   1.000
_cell.angle_alpha   90.00
_cell.angle_beta   90.00
_cell.angle_gamma   90.00
#
_symmetry.space_group_name_H-M   'P 1'
#
loop_
_entity.id
_entity.type
_entity.pdbx_description
1 polymer ?
#
loop_
_entity_poly.entity_id
_entity_poly.type
_entity_poly.pdbx_seq_one_letter_code
_entity_poly.pdbx_strand_id
1 'polypeptide(L)'
;MLASTVRGMTPSPNSRDSAWVLEATIRTAPAADPHWQEQLDRLRPIATYDRETQTWHARLGALDLAGVQLLQTLFDAAHIHGTEVRLAPVAVPAYWNGPTFARDSEVASLLEAQADPGRPLGQLPLA
;
A
#
# COMPACT_ATOMS: atom_id res chain seq x y z
N MET A 1 2.66 -44.95 20.37
CA MET A 1 3.68 -43.89 20.26
C MET A 1 3.06 -42.76 19.47
N LEU A 2 2.80 -41.62 20.11
CA LEU A 2 2.04 -40.50 19.54
C LEU A 2 2.99 -39.50 18.86
N ALA A 3 2.57 -39.03 17.69
CA ALA A 3 3.26 -38.03 16.88
C ALA A 3 3.31 -36.68 17.59
N SER A 4 4.50 -36.07 17.65
CA SER A 4 4.70 -34.73 18.20
C SER A 4 4.22 -33.68 17.20
N THR A 5 3.09 -33.06 17.51
CA THR A 5 2.58 -31.85 16.86
C THR A 5 3.60 -30.72 16.99
N VAL A 6 4.06 -30.16 15.87
CA VAL A 6 4.84 -28.91 15.83
C VAL A 6 3.91 -27.78 16.31
N ARG A 7 4.13 -27.31 17.55
CA ARG A 7 3.45 -26.15 18.13
C ARG A 7 3.98 -24.87 17.49
N GLY A 8 3.03 -24.08 16.98
CA GLY A 8 3.09 -22.64 16.68
C GLY A 8 4.46 -21.99 16.67
N MET A 9 4.99 -21.78 15.48
CA MET A 9 6.02 -20.78 15.25
C MET A 9 5.33 -19.42 15.41
N THR A 10 5.37 -18.84 16.62
CA THR A 10 4.95 -17.45 16.80
C THR A 10 5.80 -16.60 15.86
N PRO A 11 5.20 -15.90 14.88
CA PRO A 11 5.97 -15.03 14.00
C PRO A 11 6.72 -14.05 14.90
N SER A 12 8.02 -13.90 14.64
CA SER A 12 8.84 -12.95 15.37
C SER A 12 8.14 -11.58 15.27
N PRO A 13 7.99 -10.81 16.36
CA PRO A 13 7.35 -9.49 16.30
C PRO A 13 8.08 -8.52 15.35
N ASN A 14 9.30 -8.87 14.95
CA ASN A 14 10.11 -8.17 13.95
C ASN A 14 10.09 -8.83 12.55
N SER A 15 9.21 -9.80 12.28
CA SER A 15 9.08 -10.40 10.95
C SER A 15 8.41 -9.41 10.00
N ARG A 16 8.90 -9.33 8.75
CA ARG A 16 8.25 -8.53 7.69
C ARG A 16 6.81 -8.97 7.44
N ASP A 17 6.46 -10.21 7.78
CA ASP A 17 5.10 -10.75 7.73
C ASP A 17 4.15 -10.13 8.78
N SER A 18 4.69 -9.44 9.78
CA SER A 18 3.94 -8.75 10.84
C SER A 18 3.91 -7.23 10.65
N ALA A 19 4.22 -6.77 9.45
CA ALA A 19 4.31 -5.36 9.10
C ALA A 19 3.58 -5.06 7.80
N TRP A 20 3.20 -3.80 7.61
CA TRP A 20 2.56 -3.33 6.39
C TRP A 20 3.00 -1.90 6.06
N VAL A 21 2.75 -1.49 4.82
CA VAL A 21 2.94 -0.11 4.37
C VAL A 21 1.65 0.39 3.75
N LEU A 22 1.38 1.69 3.90
CA LEU A 22 0.26 2.34 3.25
C LEU A 22 0.65 2.64 1.80
N GLU A 23 -0.09 2.10 0.84
CA GLU A 23 0.03 2.49 -0.56
C GLU A 23 -1.04 3.54 -0.88
N ALA A 24 -0.58 4.66 -1.44
CA ALA A 24 -1.44 5.70 -1.98
C ALA A 24 -1.34 5.66 -3.51
N THR A 25 -2.47 5.43 -4.15
CA THR A 25 -2.60 5.38 -5.62
C THR A 25 -3.43 6.57 -6.09
N ILE A 26 -2.92 7.33 -7.06
CA ILE A 26 -3.63 8.44 -7.69
C ILE A 26 -3.76 8.19 -9.17
N ARG A 27 -4.96 8.40 -9.72
CA ARG A 27 -5.14 8.43 -11.17
C ARG A 27 -4.49 9.65 -11.79
N THR A 28 -3.78 9.41 -12.86
CA THR A 28 -3.15 10.45 -13.65
C THR A 28 -4.20 11.32 -14.34
N ALA A 29 -4.03 12.65 -14.29
CA ALA A 29 -4.93 13.56 -15.00
C ALA A 29 -4.80 13.40 -16.52
N PRO A 30 -5.82 13.76 -17.31
CA PRO A 30 -5.71 13.76 -18.76
C PRO A 30 -4.56 14.66 -19.24
N ALA A 31 -3.67 14.14 -20.11
CA ALA A 31 -2.49 14.84 -20.61
C ALA A 31 -2.78 16.13 -21.42
N ALA A 32 -4.05 16.40 -21.75
CA ALA A 32 -4.49 17.60 -22.46
C ALA A 32 -4.61 18.84 -21.54
N ASP A 33 -4.44 18.68 -20.23
CA ASP A 33 -4.53 19.76 -19.26
C ASP A 33 -3.17 20.48 -19.10
N PRO A 34 -3.07 21.82 -19.22
CA PRO A 34 -1.85 22.57 -18.91
C PRO A 34 -1.27 22.26 -17.53
N HIS A 35 -2.12 21.85 -16.58
CA HIS A 35 -1.70 21.50 -15.23
C HIS A 35 -1.09 20.08 -15.13
N TRP A 36 -1.08 19.31 -16.22
CA TRP A 36 -0.41 18.00 -16.33
C TRP A 36 1.07 18.06 -15.95
N GLN A 37 1.77 19.07 -16.46
CA GLN A 37 3.21 19.24 -16.22
C GLN A 37 3.49 19.61 -14.75
N GLU A 38 2.63 20.42 -14.14
CA GLU A 38 2.73 20.77 -12.72
C GLU A 38 2.47 19.56 -11.83
N GLN A 39 1.51 18.70 -12.20
CA GLN A 39 1.25 17.44 -11.50
C GLN A 39 2.47 16.52 -11.56
N LEU A 40 3.07 16.38 -12.74
CA LEU A 40 4.28 15.60 -12.94
C LEU A 40 5.42 16.10 -12.06
N ASP A 41 5.69 17.40 -12.04
CA ASP A 41 6.80 17.97 -11.28
C ASP A 41 6.61 17.84 -9.77
N ARG A 42 5.36 17.91 -9.29
CA ARG A 42 5.03 17.71 -7.87
C ARG A 42 5.04 16.25 -7.43
N LEU A 43 4.58 15.32 -8.27
CA LEU A 43 4.45 13.90 -7.90
C LEU A 43 5.72 13.09 -8.14
N ARG A 44 6.51 13.41 -9.16
CA ARG A 44 7.77 12.71 -9.48
C ARG A 44 8.75 12.53 -8.32
N PRO A 45 8.94 13.50 -7.39
CA PRO A 45 9.85 13.29 -6.26
C PRO A 45 9.29 12.36 -5.17
N ILE A 46 7.98 12.15 -5.10
CA ILE A 46 7.32 11.45 -3.97
C ILE A 46 6.57 10.18 -4.39
N ALA A 47 6.34 9.97 -5.68
CA ALA A 47 5.59 8.86 -6.23
C ALA A 47 6.25 8.29 -7.48
N THR A 48 6.05 7.00 -7.70
CA THR A 48 6.45 6.29 -8.92
C THR A 48 5.28 6.25 -9.88
N TYR A 49 5.51 6.57 -11.16
CA TYR A 49 4.49 6.51 -12.19
C TYR A 49 4.45 5.12 -12.85
N ASP A 50 3.29 4.48 -12.83
CA ASP A 50 2.99 3.30 -13.63
C ASP A 50 2.33 3.73 -14.94
N ARG A 51 2.99 3.38 -16.05
CA ARG A 51 2.52 3.71 -17.41
C ARG A 51 1.40 2.79 -17.88
N GLU A 52 1.33 1.55 -17.39
CA GLU A 52 0.35 0.57 -17.84
C GLU A 52 -1.05 0.92 -17.32
N THR A 53 -1.13 1.29 -16.06
CA THR A 53 -2.36 1.66 -15.36
C THR A 53 -2.64 3.16 -15.36
N GLN A 54 -1.68 3.96 -15.82
CA GLN A 54 -1.71 5.43 -15.75
C GLN A 54 -2.01 5.92 -14.32
N THR A 55 -1.25 5.40 -13.36
CA THR A 55 -1.39 5.79 -11.94
C THR A 55 -0.06 6.14 -11.31
N TRP A 56 -0.13 7.00 -10.30
CA TRP A 56 0.97 7.32 -9.42
C TRP A 56 0.85 6.50 -8.15
N HIS A 57 1.97 5.91 -7.71
CA HIS A 57 2.05 5.13 -6.48
C HIS A 57 3.06 5.73 -5.53
N ALA A 58 2.63 6.04 -4.32
CA ALA A 58 3.50 6.36 -3.21
C ALA A 58 3.30 5.34 -2.09
N ARG A 59 4.37 5.05 -1.33
CA ARG A 59 4.31 4.13 -0.19
C ARG A 59 4.80 4.83 1.06
N LEU A 60 4.05 4.64 2.15
CA LEU A 60 4.35 5.20 3.45
C LEU A 60 4.47 4.10 4.48
N GLY A 61 5.53 4.20 5.28
CA GLY A 61 5.77 3.32 6.41
C GLY A 61 5.38 3.91 7.77
N ALA A 62 5.10 5.21 7.80
CA ALA A 62 4.79 5.97 9.00
C ALA A 62 3.95 7.20 8.62
N LEU A 63 3.13 7.67 9.56
CA LEU A 63 2.42 8.95 9.49
C LEU A 63 3.14 10.00 10.34
N ASP A 64 4.45 10.14 10.15
CA ASP A 64 5.22 11.26 10.68
C ASP A 64 4.96 12.53 9.85
N LEU A 65 5.63 13.64 10.19
CA LEU A 65 5.43 14.92 9.48
C LEU A 65 5.66 14.77 7.97
N ALA A 66 6.70 14.04 7.56
CA ALA A 66 7.00 13.82 6.15
C ALA A 66 5.90 12.99 5.47
N GLY A 67 5.40 11.95 6.14
CA GLY A 67 4.30 11.14 5.63
C GLY A 67 2.99 11.93 5.49
N VAL A 68 2.67 12.79 6.45
CA VAL A 68 1.49 13.66 6.37
C VAL A 68 1.62 14.68 5.24
N GLN A 69 2.79 15.30 5.08
CA GLN A 69 3.04 16.25 3.97
C GLN A 69 2.95 15.58 2.60
N LEU A 70 3.43 14.35 2.49
CA LEU A 70 3.29 13.54 1.28
C LEU A 70 1.81 13.30 0.98
N LEU A 71 1.02 12.83 1.95
CA LEU A 71 -0.41 12.62 1.77
C LEU A 71 -1.14 13.92 1.39
N GLN A 72 -0.81 15.04 2.01
CA GLN A 72 -1.36 16.35 1.65
C GLN A 72 -1.06 16.70 0.20
N THR A 73 0.19 16.53 -0.25
CA THR A 73 0.59 16.80 -1.65
C THR A 73 -0.20 15.93 -2.64
N LEU A 74 -0.42 14.66 -2.27
CA LEU A 74 -1.23 13.72 -3.03
C LEU A 74 -2.70 14.16 -3.13
N PHE A 75 -3.32 14.52 -2.00
CA PHE A 75 -4.71 14.98 -1.98
C PHE A 75 -4.90 16.34 -2.67
N ASP A 76 -3.94 17.26 -2.54
CA ASP A 76 -3.97 18.55 -3.24
C ASP A 76 -3.90 18.36 -4.75
N ALA A 77 -2.98 17.51 -5.23
CA ALA A 77 -2.91 17.16 -6.65
C ALA A 77 -4.23 16.52 -7.11
N ALA A 78 -4.77 15.58 -6.34
CA ALA A 78 -6.02 14.95 -6.70
C ALA A 78 -7.20 15.93 -6.76
N HIS A 79 -7.28 16.85 -5.81
CA HIS A 79 -8.30 17.90 -5.76
C HIS A 79 -8.20 18.85 -6.96
N ILE A 80 -7.00 19.33 -7.27
CA ILE A 80 -6.77 20.26 -8.40
C ILE A 80 -7.19 19.62 -9.73
N HIS A 81 -6.90 18.34 -9.92
CA HIS A 81 -7.14 17.67 -11.20
C HIS A 81 -8.42 16.83 -11.25
N GLY A 82 -9.24 16.86 -10.19
CA GLY A 82 -10.45 16.04 -10.11
C GLY A 82 -10.19 14.53 -10.20
N THR A 83 -9.03 14.08 -9.70
CA THR A 83 -8.65 12.66 -9.72
C THR A 83 -8.91 12.02 -8.35
N GLU A 84 -8.99 10.69 -8.32
CA GLU A 84 -9.26 9.93 -7.10
C GLU A 84 -7.94 9.51 -6.44
N VAL A 85 -7.82 9.70 -5.13
CA VAL A 85 -6.79 9.06 -4.30
C VAL A 85 -7.37 7.82 -3.65
N ARG A 86 -6.71 6.68 -3.84
CA ARG A 86 -7.02 5.43 -3.15
C ARG A 86 -5.92 5.10 -2.16
N LEU A 87 -6.30 4.83 -0.93
CA LEU A 87 -5.42 4.40 0.13
C LEU A 87 -5.71 2.95 0.44
N ALA A 88 -4.66 2.12 0.46
CA ALA A 88 -4.77 0.71 0.82
C ALA A 88 -3.58 0.28 1.66
N PRO A 89 -3.77 -0.52 2.72
CA PRO A 89 -2.67 -1.25 3.31
C PRO A 89 -2.17 -2.28 2.31
N VAL A 90 -0.85 -2.42 2.17
CA VAL A 90 -0.22 -3.46 1.35
C VAL A 90 0.90 -4.15 2.14
N ALA A 91 1.20 -5.39 1.76
CA ALA A 91 2.34 -6.12 2.31
C ALA A 91 3.64 -5.34 2.02
N VAL A 92 4.60 -5.42 2.94
CA VAL A 92 5.89 -4.72 2.81
C VAL A 92 6.64 -5.25 1.57
N PRO A 93 6.93 -4.41 0.57
CA PRO A 93 7.67 -4.85 -0.62
C PRO A 93 9.08 -5.35 -0.26
N ALA A 94 9.61 -6.32 -1.01
CA ALA A 94 10.91 -6.92 -0.72
C ALA A 94 12.07 -5.89 -0.69
N TYR A 95 11.98 -4.86 -1.53
CA TYR A 95 12.95 -3.77 -1.65
C TYR A 95 12.74 -2.63 -0.64
N TRP A 96 11.72 -2.70 0.22
CA TRP A 96 11.42 -1.64 1.16
C TRP A 96 12.43 -1.62 2.31
N ASN A 97 13.03 -0.45 2.52
CA ASN A 97 14.02 -0.19 3.57
C ASN A 97 13.58 0.93 4.53
N GLY A 98 12.33 1.38 4.43
CA GLY A 98 11.78 2.46 5.26
C GLY A 98 11.06 1.96 6.51
N PRO A 99 10.42 2.87 7.27
CA PRO A 99 9.56 2.52 8.39
C PRO A 99 8.43 1.58 7.98
N THR A 100 7.76 0.95 8.95
CA THR A 100 6.58 0.13 8.66
C THR A 100 5.55 0.29 9.77
N PHE A 101 4.27 0.14 9.42
CA PHE A 101 3.22 0.04 10.42
C PHE A 101 3.20 -1.36 11.03
N ALA A 102 2.87 -1.44 12.32
CA ALA A 102 2.61 -2.71 12.97
C ALA A 102 1.33 -3.33 12.42
N ARG A 103 1.36 -4.64 12.16
CA ARG A 103 0.20 -5.40 11.69
C ARG A 103 -0.65 -5.83 12.87
N ASP A 104 -1.85 -5.26 12.99
CA ASP A 104 -2.88 -5.75 13.89
C ASP A 104 -3.75 -6.82 13.19
N SER A 105 -4.71 -7.41 13.92
CA SER A 105 -5.58 -8.47 13.42
C SER A 105 -6.51 -8.02 12.28
N GLU A 106 -6.91 -6.76 12.25
CA GLU A 106 -7.82 -6.22 11.22
C GLU A 106 -7.06 -6.04 9.91
N VAL A 107 -5.90 -5.39 9.96
CA VAL A 107 -5.03 -5.23 8.79
C VAL A 107 -4.52 -6.58 8.32
N ALA A 108 -4.28 -7.53 9.22
CA ALA A 108 -3.88 -8.88 8.85
C ALA A 108 -4.92 -9.57 7.97
N SER A 109 -6.18 -9.56 8.40
CA SER A 109 -7.31 -10.15 7.68
C SER A 109 -7.50 -9.49 6.31
N LEU A 110 -7.36 -8.17 6.25
CA LEU A 110 -7.50 -7.42 5.02
C LEU A 110 -6.40 -7.77 4.00
N LEU A 111 -5.13 -7.84 4.45
CA LEU A 111 -4.00 -8.22 3.59
C LEU A 111 -4.11 -9.66 3.08
N GLU A 112 -4.60 -10.58 3.90
CA GLU A 112 -4.87 -11.96 3.47
C GLU A 112 -5.95 -12.03 2.40
N ALA A 113 -7.04 -11.27 2.57
CA ALA A 113 -8.10 -11.16 1.56
C ALA A 113 -7.59 -10.54 0.25
N GLN A 114 -6.68 -9.56 0.31
CA GLN A 114 -6.06 -8.96 -0.87
C GLN A 114 -5.07 -9.88 -1.57
N ALA A 115 -4.39 -10.77 -0.84
CA ALA A 115 -3.47 -11.75 -1.40
C ALA A 115 -4.20 -12.89 -2.15
N ASP A 116 -5.52 -13.01 -1.96
CA ASP A 116 -6.36 -14.04 -2.57
C ASP A 116 -7.51 -13.46 -3.42
N PRO A 117 -7.22 -12.59 -4.41
CA PRO A 117 -8.25 -11.87 -5.15
C PRO A 117 -9.08 -12.76 -6.10
N GLY A 118 -8.74 -14.05 -6.21
CA GLY A 118 -9.39 -15.01 -7.10
C GLY A 118 -10.24 -16.06 -6.38
N ARG A 119 -10.31 -16.05 -5.05
CA ARG A 119 -11.01 -17.12 -4.32
C ARG A 119 -12.51 -16.89 -4.25
N PRO A 120 -13.32 -17.87 -4.72
CA PRO A 120 -14.76 -17.78 -4.57
C PRO A 120 -15.16 -17.79 -3.09
N LEU A 121 -16.09 -16.91 -2.72
CA LEU A 121 -16.74 -16.90 -1.41
C LEU A 121 -17.26 -18.32 -1.08
N GLY A 122 -16.74 -18.94 -0.02
CA GLY A 122 -17.17 -20.25 0.46
C GLY A 122 -16.09 -21.34 0.60
N GLN A 123 -14.85 -21.11 0.19
CA GLN A 123 -13.75 -22.04 0.49
C GLN A 123 -13.00 -21.63 1.78
N LEU A 124 -12.77 -22.60 2.68
CA LEU A 124 -11.99 -22.43 3.92
C LEU A 124 -10.49 -22.51 3.65
N PRO A 125 -9.63 -21.63 4.22
CA PRO A 125 -8.18 -21.65 4.03
C PRO A 125 -7.61 -23.05 4.23
N LEU A 126 -6.76 -23.50 3.30
CA LEU A 126 -6.06 -24.77 3.46
C LEU A 126 -5.02 -24.59 4.59
N ALA A 127 -5.18 -25.38 5.65
CA ALA A 127 -4.30 -25.45 6.80
C ALA A 127 -2.93 -26.05 6.45
#